data_AF-A0A961X149-F1
#
_entry.id   AF-A0A961X149-F1
#
_cell.length_a   1.000
_cell.length_b   1.000
_cell.length_c   1.000
_cell.angle_alpha   90.00
_cell.angle_beta   90.00
_cell.angle_gamma   90.00
#
_symmetry.space_group_name_H-M   'P 1'
#
loop_
_entity.id
_entity.type
_entity.pdbx_description
1 polymer ?
#
loop_
_entity_poly.entity_id
_entity_poly.type
_entity_poly.pdbx_seq_one_letter_code
_entity_poly.pdbx_strand_id
1 'polypeptide(L)'
;MSSDTLLEIILSDLLAISGTGGDDLLRAHAEAETLDGGPGRDTVTYIDSTAAVTVLLSMGLGYGGYAEGDWLISIENLTGSIFDDVLTGDDGCNGLKGGAGDDSLIGNGAMDLLSGGAGNDHLTGGSGADTLIGGAGDDWVHYYESPSAVTVSLQSHKGFGGHAEG
;
A
#
# COMPACT_ATOMS: atom_id res chain seq x y z
N MET A 1 -41.29 6.87 30.83
CA MET A 1 -40.70 5.71 30.14
C MET A 1 -41.21 5.77 28.72
N SER A 2 -40.44 6.37 27.82
CA SER A 2 -39.38 5.73 27.02
C SER A 2 -39.92 5.56 25.62
N SER A 3 -39.41 6.36 24.69
CA SER A 3 -39.30 6.03 23.27
C SER A 3 -38.37 7.07 22.64
N ASP A 4 -37.14 7.15 23.15
CA ASP A 4 -36.05 7.61 22.30
C ASP A 4 -35.41 6.33 21.74
N THR A 5 -35.84 5.95 20.54
CA THR A 5 -35.48 4.67 19.90
C THR A 5 -35.13 4.84 18.43
N LEU A 6 -34.70 6.03 17.97
CA LEU A 6 -34.40 6.21 16.54
C LEU A 6 -33.25 7.19 16.21
N LEU A 7 -32.26 7.43 17.09
CA LEU A 7 -31.11 8.26 16.70
C LEU A 7 -29.73 7.91 17.32
N GLU A 8 -29.59 6.79 18.06
CA GLU A 8 -28.29 6.37 18.63
C GLU A 8 -27.63 5.16 17.94
N ILE A 9 -28.15 4.69 16.79
CA ILE A 9 -27.56 3.55 16.03
C ILE A 9 -27.00 4.01 14.67
N ILE A 10 -26.15 5.03 14.64
CA ILE A 10 -25.39 5.34 13.41
C ILE A 10 -23.95 5.82 13.62
N LEU A 11 -23.37 5.66 14.81
CA LEU A 11 -21.98 6.11 15.05
C LEU A 11 -21.04 5.09 15.73
N SER A 12 -21.46 3.86 16.02
CA SER A 12 -20.62 2.89 16.76
C SER A 12 -20.15 1.65 16.00
N ASP A 13 -20.62 1.41 14.78
CA ASP A 13 -20.41 0.11 14.11
C ASP A 13 -19.45 0.20 12.91
N LEU A 14 -18.57 1.21 12.89
CA LEU A 14 -17.34 1.14 12.09
C LEU A 14 -16.26 0.58 13.02
N LEU A 15 -15.78 -0.63 12.72
CA LEU A 15 -14.74 -1.28 13.52
C LEU A 15 -13.45 -0.47 13.34
N ALA A 16 -13.12 0.37 14.33
CA ALA A 16 -11.88 1.13 14.32
C ALA A 16 -10.75 0.26 14.89
N ILE A 17 -9.68 0.09 14.11
CA ILE A 17 -8.42 -0.48 14.55
C ILE A 17 -7.43 0.69 14.64
N SER A 18 -7.03 1.02 15.86
CA SER A 18 -6.09 2.14 16.09
C SER A 18 -4.75 1.61 16.61
N GLY A 19 -3.68 2.12 16.02
CA GLY A 19 -2.33 2.04 16.53
C GLY A 19 -2.15 2.84 17.82
N THR A 20 -0.96 2.74 18.38
CA THR A 20 -0.55 3.43 19.59
C THR A 20 0.37 4.58 19.24
N GLY A 21 1.54 4.68 19.86
CA GLY A 21 2.59 5.58 19.40
C GLY A 21 3.82 4.76 19.08
N GLY A 22 4.58 5.20 18.08
CA GLY A 22 5.65 4.40 17.47
C GLY A 22 5.12 3.63 16.27
N ASP A 23 5.91 2.68 15.78
CA ASP A 23 5.61 1.96 14.55
C ASP A 23 4.68 0.78 14.83
N ASP A 24 3.45 0.84 14.33
CA ASP A 24 2.41 -0.16 14.55
C ASP A 24 2.16 -1.05 13.32
N LEU A 25 1.69 -2.29 13.58
CA LEU A 25 1.22 -3.22 12.55
C LEU A 25 -0.28 -3.49 12.76
N LEU A 26 -1.09 -2.94 11.87
CA LEU A 26 -2.55 -3.06 11.85
C LEU A 26 -2.95 -4.17 10.89
N ARG A 27 -3.74 -5.13 11.36
CA ARG A 27 -4.19 -6.28 10.55
C ARG A 27 -5.64 -6.07 10.14
N ALA A 28 -5.90 -5.99 8.84
CA ALA A 28 -7.23 -5.80 8.29
C ALA A 28 -8.09 -7.07 8.39
N HIS A 29 -9.41 -6.90 8.43
CA HIS A 29 -10.39 -7.97 8.52
C HIS A 29 -11.47 -7.81 7.43
N ALA A 30 -12.52 -8.62 7.48
CA ALA A 30 -13.48 -8.71 6.37
C ALA A 30 -14.52 -7.60 6.35
N GLU A 31 -14.66 -6.83 7.43
CA GLU A 31 -15.66 -5.78 7.53
C GLU A 31 -15.05 -4.45 7.07
N ALA A 32 -15.87 -3.44 6.78
CA ALA A 32 -15.33 -2.10 6.54
C ALA A 32 -14.79 -1.54 7.86
N GLU A 33 -13.55 -1.07 7.84
CA GLU A 33 -12.81 -0.63 9.03
C GLU A 33 -12.26 0.79 8.92
N THR A 34 -12.06 1.44 10.06
CA THR A 34 -11.15 2.60 10.13
C THR A 34 -9.83 2.14 10.67
N LEU A 35 -8.78 2.24 9.88
CA LEU A 35 -7.42 1.81 10.21
C LEU A 35 -6.59 3.07 10.47
N ASP A 36 -6.38 3.42 11.73
CA ASP A 36 -5.64 4.63 12.13
C ASP A 36 -4.30 4.25 12.77
N GLY A 37 -3.18 4.49 12.08
CA GLY A 37 -1.84 4.17 12.58
C GLY A 37 -1.43 5.00 13.79
N GLY A 38 -1.90 6.25 13.88
CA GLY A 38 -1.41 7.20 14.87
C GLY A 38 -0.03 7.77 14.51
N PRO A 39 0.79 8.17 15.51
CA PRO A 39 2.13 8.68 15.26
C PRO A 39 3.15 7.55 15.12
N GLY A 40 3.85 7.47 13.99
CA GLY A 40 4.86 6.45 13.79
C GLY A 40 5.19 6.25 12.32
N ARG A 41 5.80 5.10 12.01
CA ARG A 41 5.75 4.47 10.69
C ARG A 41 4.88 3.23 10.78
N ASP A 42 3.66 3.35 10.31
CA ASP A 42 2.62 2.35 10.53
C ASP A 42 2.41 1.49 9.29
N THR A 43 2.02 0.24 9.50
CA THR A 43 1.81 -0.74 8.44
C THR A 43 0.42 -1.34 8.54
N VAL A 44 -0.36 -1.28 7.45
CA VAL A 44 -1.54 -2.12 7.32
C VAL A 44 -1.17 -3.40 6.58
N THR A 45 -1.62 -4.55 7.08
CA THR A 45 -1.45 -5.86 6.43
C THR A 45 -2.78 -6.52 6.11
N TYR A 46 -2.93 -6.87 4.83
CA TYR A 46 -4.06 -7.62 4.26
C TYR A 46 -3.71 -9.09 3.99
N ILE A 47 -2.68 -9.62 4.65
CA ILE A 47 -2.13 -10.97 4.39
C ILE A 47 -3.13 -12.11 4.60
N ASP A 48 -4.18 -11.89 5.41
CA ASP A 48 -5.27 -12.85 5.63
C ASP A 48 -6.44 -12.69 4.65
N SER A 49 -6.37 -11.70 3.75
CA SER A 49 -7.46 -11.48 2.81
C SER A 49 -7.65 -12.70 1.93
N THR A 50 -8.92 -13.00 1.64
CA THR A 50 -9.32 -14.15 0.84
C THR A 50 -9.55 -13.81 -0.63
N ALA A 51 -9.27 -12.57 -1.01
CA ALA A 51 -9.27 -12.05 -2.37
C ALA A 51 -8.23 -10.92 -2.49
N ALA A 52 -7.94 -10.52 -3.73
CA ALA A 52 -7.11 -9.36 -4.01
C ALA A 52 -7.67 -8.08 -3.38
N VAL A 53 -6.77 -7.19 -2.97
CA VAL A 53 -7.08 -5.87 -2.42
C VAL A 53 -6.56 -4.75 -3.32
N THR A 54 -7.29 -3.64 -3.35
CA THR A 54 -6.86 -2.38 -3.97
C THR A 54 -6.83 -1.29 -2.91
N VAL A 55 -5.65 -0.73 -2.63
CA VAL A 55 -5.46 0.21 -1.52
C VAL A 55 -4.68 1.43 -2.00
N LEU A 56 -5.19 2.62 -1.68
CA LEU A 56 -4.63 3.91 -2.07
C LEU A 56 -4.39 4.78 -0.84
N LEU A 57 -3.13 4.91 -0.41
CA LEU A 57 -2.76 5.73 0.76
C LEU A 57 -3.06 7.22 0.53
N SER A 58 -2.82 7.73 -0.68
CA SER A 58 -3.05 9.14 -1.01
C SER A 58 -4.52 9.58 -0.86
N MET A 59 -5.46 8.62 -0.96
CA MET A 59 -6.89 8.85 -0.77
C MET A 59 -7.40 8.31 0.58
N GLY A 60 -6.60 7.51 1.29
CA GLY A 60 -7.00 6.81 2.51
C GLY A 60 -8.07 5.75 2.28
N LEU A 61 -8.07 5.06 1.13
CA LEU A 61 -9.16 4.16 0.71
C LEU A 61 -8.71 2.74 0.43
N GLY A 62 -9.54 1.78 0.83
CA GLY A 62 -9.46 0.37 0.45
C GLY A 62 -10.67 -0.11 -0.36
N TYR A 63 -10.43 -1.09 -1.25
CA TYR A 63 -11.45 -1.78 -2.05
C TYR A 63 -11.10 -3.25 -2.25
N GLY A 64 -12.13 -4.10 -2.35
CA GLY A 64 -11.96 -5.53 -2.61
C GLY A 64 -11.42 -6.31 -1.42
N GLY A 65 -11.73 -7.60 -1.35
CA GLY A 65 -11.27 -8.48 -0.28
C GLY A 65 -11.56 -7.91 1.11
N TYR A 66 -10.50 -7.80 1.91
CA TYR A 66 -10.53 -7.24 3.28
C TYR A 66 -10.29 -5.74 3.31
N ALA A 67 -10.06 -5.12 2.16
CA ALA A 67 -9.96 -3.66 2.06
C ALA A 67 -11.32 -3.02 1.74
N GLU A 68 -12.36 -3.80 1.44
CA GLU A 68 -13.65 -3.29 0.95
C GLU A 68 -14.32 -2.33 1.95
N GLY A 69 -14.28 -1.04 1.62
CA GLY A 69 -14.90 0.00 2.44
C GLY A 69 -13.99 0.55 3.55
N ASP A 70 -12.72 0.13 3.58
CA ASP A 70 -11.77 0.61 4.57
C ASP A 70 -11.40 2.07 4.37
N TRP A 71 -11.18 2.74 5.50
CA TRP A 71 -10.66 4.10 5.59
C TRP A 71 -9.33 4.11 6.36
N LEU A 72 -8.25 4.50 5.69
CA LEU A 72 -6.89 4.45 6.23
C LEU A 72 -6.43 5.87 6.64
N ILE A 73 -5.85 5.98 7.82
CA ILE A 73 -5.39 7.24 8.42
C ILE A 73 -3.98 7.03 8.99
N SER A 74 -3.05 7.94 8.68
CA SER A 74 -1.68 7.91 9.18
C SER A 74 -0.99 6.56 8.94
N ILE A 75 -1.03 6.06 7.70
CA ILE A 75 -0.40 4.80 7.32
C ILE A 75 0.65 5.07 6.25
N GLU A 76 1.88 4.62 6.48
CA GLU A 76 2.98 4.79 5.51
C GLU A 76 3.26 3.51 4.72
N ASN A 77 2.87 2.34 5.24
CA ASN A 77 3.26 1.05 4.66
C ASN A 77 2.07 0.12 4.46
N LEU A 78 2.13 -0.68 3.39
CA LEU A 78 1.13 -1.67 3.03
C LEU A 78 1.77 -3.02 2.80
N THR A 79 1.12 -4.08 3.29
CA THR A 79 1.36 -5.46 2.88
C THR A 79 0.08 -6.03 2.30
N GLY A 80 0.13 -6.48 1.06
CA GLY A 80 -0.95 -7.15 0.36
C GLY A 80 -1.25 -8.55 0.89
N SER A 81 -2.08 -9.24 0.12
CA SER A 81 -2.57 -10.59 0.31
C SER A 81 -1.67 -11.62 -0.40
N ILE A 82 -2.24 -12.75 -0.78
CA ILE A 82 -1.60 -13.78 -1.59
C ILE A 82 -2.18 -13.84 -3.02
N PHE A 83 -2.93 -12.81 -3.40
CA PHE A 83 -3.62 -12.65 -4.66
C PHE A 83 -3.11 -11.40 -5.37
N ASP A 84 -3.50 -11.23 -6.63
CA ASP A 84 -3.08 -10.12 -7.49
C ASP A 84 -3.55 -8.75 -6.97
N ASP A 85 -2.74 -8.08 -6.15
CA ASP A 85 -3.10 -6.85 -5.45
C ASP A 85 -2.74 -5.57 -6.22
N VAL A 86 -3.38 -4.46 -5.85
CA VAL A 86 -3.04 -3.12 -6.33
C VAL A 86 -2.77 -2.21 -5.13
N LEU A 87 -1.51 -1.90 -4.87
CA LEU A 87 -1.11 -1.06 -3.72
C LEU A 87 -0.49 0.24 -4.22
N THR A 88 -1.06 1.36 -3.79
CA THR A 88 -0.61 2.70 -4.16
C THR A 88 -0.26 3.52 -2.91
N GLY A 89 0.96 4.04 -2.88
CA GLY A 89 1.47 4.95 -1.87
C GLY A 89 0.89 6.35 -1.94
N ASP A 90 1.49 7.28 -1.21
CA ASP A 90 1.21 8.71 -1.21
C ASP A 90 2.45 9.53 -1.58
N ASP A 91 2.46 10.83 -1.30
CA ASP A 91 3.64 11.67 -1.59
C ASP A 91 4.76 11.51 -0.53
N GLY A 92 4.54 10.66 0.48
CA GLY A 92 5.48 10.34 1.55
C GLY A 92 6.37 9.14 1.20
N CYS A 93 7.31 8.80 2.09
CA CYS A 93 8.12 7.59 1.91
C CYS A 93 7.30 6.36 2.29
N ASN A 94 6.95 5.51 1.32
CA ASN A 94 6.13 4.34 1.56
C ASN A 94 6.92 3.02 1.50
N GLY A 95 6.44 2.04 2.25
CA GLY A 95 6.88 0.64 2.17
C GLY A 95 5.75 -0.22 1.64
N LEU A 96 5.85 -0.67 0.40
CA LEU A 96 4.80 -1.47 -0.25
C LEU A 96 5.30 -2.88 -0.51
N LYS A 97 4.55 -3.87 -0.03
CA LYS A 97 4.83 -5.29 -0.27
C LYS A 97 3.60 -5.95 -0.89
N GLY A 98 3.72 -6.46 -2.11
CA GLY A 98 2.65 -7.18 -2.80
C GLY A 98 2.33 -8.49 -2.09
N GLY A 99 3.22 -9.47 -2.20
CA GLY A 99 3.09 -10.74 -1.50
C GLY A 99 3.30 -11.91 -2.44
N ALA A 100 2.26 -12.69 -2.67
CA ALA A 100 2.20 -13.63 -3.78
C ALA A 100 1.07 -13.21 -4.72
N GLY A 101 1.12 -13.61 -5.98
CA GLY A 101 0.19 -13.11 -6.99
C GLY A 101 0.90 -12.15 -7.94
N ASP A 102 0.23 -11.78 -9.02
CA ASP A 102 0.76 -10.81 -9.98
C ASP A 102 0.37 -9.39 -9.52
N ASP A 103 1.25 -8.73 -8.76
CA ASP A 103 0.92 -7.49 -8.03
C ASP A 103 1.23 -6.21 -8.84
N SER A 104 0.49 -5.13 -8.57
CA SER A 104 0.77 -3.78 -9.08
C SER A 104 1.07 -2.81 -7.94
N LEU A 105 2.32 -2.36 -7.86
CA LEU A 105 2.81 -1.47 -6.80
C LEU A 105 3.21 -0.10 -7.35
N ILE A 106 2.68 0.96 -6.77
CA ILE A 106 2.96 2.36 -7.16
C ILE A 106 3.38 3.16 -5.92
N GLY A 107 4.60 3.68 -5.90
CA GLY A 107 5.12 4.48 -4.78
C GLY A 107 4.60 5.92 -4.78
N ASN A 108 4.60 6.56 -5.95
CA ASN A 108 4.34 8.00 -6.19
C ASN A 108 5.52 8.90 -5.82
N GLY A 109 5.54 9.45 -4.61
CA GLY A 109 6.47 10.51 -4.22
C GLY A 109 7.60 10.00 -3.32
N ALA A 110 8.56 10.89 -3.04
CA ALA A 110 9.60 10.65 -2.05
C ALA A 110 10.46 9.38 -2.28
N MET A 111 10.91 8.73 -1.21
CA MET A 111 11.84 7.60 -1.29
C MET A 111 11.11 6.34 -0.85
N ASP A 112 10.77 5.48 -1.79
CA ASP A 112 9.96 4.31 -1.54
C ASP A 112 10.74 3.00 -1.52
N LEU A 113 10.17 2.01 -0.84
CA LEU A 113 10.59 0.61 -0.91
C LEU A 113 9.42 -0.23 -1.40
N LEU A 114 9.50 -0.69 -2.66
CA LEU A 114 8.51 -1.57 -3.27
C LEU A 114 9.09 -2.98 -3.42
N SER A 115 8.36 -3.98 -2.95
CA SER A 115 8.68 -5.40 -3.09
C SER A 115 7.48 -6.14 -3.67
N GLY A 116 7.58 -6.63 -4.91
CA GLY A 116 6.53 -7.42 -5.56
C GLY A 116 6.27 -8.73 -4.81
N GLY A 117 7.27 -9.59 -4.77
CA GLY A 117 7.22 -10.85 -4.01
C GLY A 117 7.29 -12.05 -4.93
N ALA A 118 6.25 -12.86 -5.00
CA ALA A 118 6.21 -14.03 -5.89
C ALA A 118 5.07 -13.90 -6.90
N GLY A 119 5.39 -13.95 -8.19
CA GLY A 119 4.45 -13.65 -9.27
C GLY A 119 5.13 -12.77 -10.30
N ASN A 120 4.40 -12.33 -11.30
CA ASN A 120 4.92 -11.42 -12.31
C ASN A 120 4.45 -10.00 -11.99
N ASP A 121 5.29 -9.25 -11.29
CA ASP A 121 4.87 -8.01 -10.66
C ASP A 121 5.12 -6.78 -11.54
N HIS A 122 4.31 -5.74 -11.35
CA HIS A 122 4.47 -4.42 -11.97
C HIS A 122 4.81 -3.36 -10.90
N LEU A 123 6.00 -2.78 -10.98
CA LEU A 123 6.51 -1.82 -10.00
C LEU A 123 6.74 -0.45 -10.66
N THR A 124 6.15 0.59 -10.07
CA THR A 124 6.39 1.99 -10.44
C THR A 124 6.80 2.75 -9.18
N GLY A 125 8.07 3.13 -9.05
CA GLY A 125 8.55 3.92 -7.90
C GLY A 125 7.92 5.31 -7.90
N GLY A 126 8.24 6.10 -8.93
CA GLY A 126 7.74 7.45 -9.07
C GLY A 126 8.89 8.44 -8.91
N SER A 127 8.62 9.59 -8.30
CA SER A 127 9.65 10.59 -8.08
C SER A 127 10.45 10.29 -6.83
N GLY A 128 11.77 10.20 -6.96
CA GLY A 128 12.72 10.09 -5.85
C GLY A 128 13.59 8.86 -6.00
N ALA A 129 14.24 8.46 -4.91
CA ALA A 129 15.31 7.45 -4.94
C ALA A 129 14.82 6.07 -4.50
N ASP A 130 13.98 5.47 -5.33
CA ASP A 130 13.22 4.28 -4.95
C ASP A 130 14.06 3.00 -4.99
N THR A 131 13.75 2.09 -4.06
CA THR A 131 14.23 0.71 -4.11
C THR A 131 13.10 -0.18 -4.61
N LEU A 132 13.27 -0.73 -5.82
CA LEU A 132 12.28 -1.57 -6.48
C LEU A 132 12.82 -3.01 -6.55
N ILE A 133 12.12 -3.94 -5.90
CA ILE A 133 12.48 -5.35 -5.81
C ILE A 133 11.32 -6.14 -6.41
N GLY A 134 11.49 -6.69 -7.61
CA GLY A 134 10.46 -7.53 -8.25
C GLY A 134 10.21 -8.79 -7.43
N GLY A 135 11.14 -9.73 -7.48
CA GLY A 135 11.15 -10.88 -6.58
C GLY A 135 11.33 -12.17 -7.37
N ALA A 136 10.44 -13.13 -7.16
CA ALA A 136 10.42 -14.38 -7.90
C ALA A 136 9.36 -14.33 -9.00
N GLY A 137 9.79 -14.43 -10.26
CA GLY A 137 8.91 -14.37 -11.43
C GLY A 137 9.52 -13.48 -12.50
N ASP A 138 8.74 -13.14 -13.53
CA ASP A 138 9.14 -12.19 -14.56
C ASP A 138 8.53 -10.82 -14.23
N ASP A 139 9.33 -9.92 -13.65
CA ASP A 139 8.85 -8.63 -13.16
C ASP A 139 9.09 -7.47 -14.15
N TRP A 140 8.24 -6.45 -14.06
CA TRP A 140 8.39 -5.20 -14.81
C TRP A 140 8.56 -4.01 -13.88
N VAL A 141 9.60 -3.23 -14.16
CA VAL A 141 9.78 -1.90 -13.57
C VAL A 141 9.43 -0.85 -14.61
N HIS A 142 8.56 0.07 -14.23
CA HIS A 142 8.04 1.12 -15.09
C HIS A 142 8.58 2.50 -14.71
N TYR A 143 9.02 3.25 -15.71
CA TYR A 143 9.47 4.65 -15.57
C TYR A 143 8.79 5.58 -16.58
N TYR A 144 7.63 5.19 -17.13
CA TYR A 144 6.97 5.92 -18.22
C TYR A 144 6.52 7.34 -17.81
N GLU A 145 6.38 7.60 -16.51
CA GLU A 145 6.04 8.92 -15.96
C GLU A 145 7.25 9.82 -15.72
N SER A 146 8.48 9.31 -15.95
CA SER A 146 9.70 10.08 -15.73
C SER A 146 9.74 11.32 -16.63
N PRO A 147 9.85 12.54 -16.07
CA PRO A 147 9.97 13.76 -16.86
C PRO A 147 11.36 13.94 -17.49
N SER A 148 12.32 13.07 -17.11
CA SER A 148 13.72 13.12 -17.56
C SER A 148 14.16 11.77 -18.14
N ALA A 149 15.28 11.79 -18.87
CA ALA A 149 15.87 10.58 -19.42
C ALA A 149 16.27 9.60 -18.31
N VAL A 150 15.92 8.33 -18.52
CA VAL A 150 16.23 7.22 -17.63
C VAL A 150 17.34 6.39 -18.25
N THR A 151 18.36 6.08 -17.45
CA THR A 151 19.44 5.16 -17.81
C THR A 151 19.38 3.97 -16.87
N VAL A 152 19.28 2.75 -17.39
CA VAL A 152 19.29 1.52 -16.58
C VAL A 152 20.58 0.75 -16.86
N SER A 153 21.30 0.41 -15.79
CA SER A 153 22.49 -0.43 -15.84
C SER A 153 22.17 -1.82 -15.31
N LEU A 154 22.11 -2.80 -16.22
CA LEU A 154 21.94 -4.21 -15.86
C LEU A 154 23.18 -4.81 -15.17
N GLN A 155 24.35 -4.17 -15.32
CA GLN A 155 25.57 -4.65 -14.66
C GLN A 155 25.57 -4.32 -13.17
N SER A 156 25.12 -3.11 -12.82
CA SER A 156 25.07 -2.65 -11.43
C SER A 156 23.70 -2.85 -10.79
N HIS A 157 22.69 -3.28 -11.55
CA HIS A 157 21.29 -3.35 -11.13
C HIS A 157 20.82 -2.01 -10.54
N LYS A 158 21.19 -0.91 -11.20
CA LYS A 158 20.87 0.46 -10.77
C LYS A 158 20.29 1.26 -11.91
N GLY A 159 19.38 2.16 -11.56
CA GLY A 159 18.90 3.22 -12.43
C GLY A 159 19.73 4.49 -12.23
N PHE A 160 19.69 5.39 -13.20
CA PHE A 160 20.24 6.74 -13.10
C PHE A 160 19.36 7.70 -13.90
N GLY A 161 19.18 8.92 -13.40
CA GLY A 161 18.39 9.96 -14.05
C GLY A 161 16.88 9.74 -13.98
N GLY A 162 16.14 10.85 -13.87
CA GLY A 162 14.67 10.82 -13.80
C GLY A 162 14.15 10.01 -12.62
N HIS A 163 13.06 9.27 -12.83
CA HIS A 163 12.45 8.38 -11.81
C HIS A 163 13.26 7.11 -11.53
N ALA A 164 14.47 6.99 -12.08
CA ALA A 164 15.36 5.86 -11.83
C ALA A 164 16.57 6.28 -10.97
N GLU A 165 16.63 7.51 -10.46
CA GLU A 165 17.78 8.05 -9.73
C GLU A 165 17.96 7.39 -8.36
N GLY A 166 18.90 6.44 -8.20
CA GLY A 166 19.24 5.76 -6.94
C GLY A 166 20.13 4.52 -7.12
#